data_AF-A0A229VZW6-F1
#
_entry.id   AF-A0A229VZW6-F1
#
_cell.length_a   1.000
_cell.length_b   1.000
_cell.length_c   1.000
_cell.angle_alpha   90.00
_cell.angle_beta   90.00
_cell.angle_gamma   90.00
#
_symmetry.space_group_name_H-M   'P 1'
#
loop_
_entity.id
_entity.type
_entity.pdbx_description
1 polymer ?
#
loop_
_entity_poly.entity_id
_entity_poly.type
_entity_poly.pdbx_seq_one_letter_code
_entity_poly.pdbx_strand_id
1 'polypeptide(L)' 'MSTRAVVRNLPDYPGIYTLQVDGGDVSVRVVLTQPEIEALRASATDAMATVAVERRRRRQA' A
#
# COMPACT_ATOMS: atom_id res chain seq x y z
N MET A 1 10.90 -14.21 -3.77
CA MET A 1 10.69 -13.42 -2.54
C MET A 1 9.33 -12.72 -2.62
N SER A 2 8.59 -12.59 -1.52
CA SER A 2 7.32 -11.84 -1.53
C SER A 2 7.59 -10.35 -1.37
N THR A 3 7.05 -9.52 -2.26
CA THR A 3 7.05 -8.07 -2.07
C THR A 3 6.23 -7.70 -0.83
N ARG A 4 6.81 -6.92 0.07
CA ARG A 4 6.14 -6.44 1.29
C ARG A 4 6.13 -4.92 1.29
N ALA A 5 4.99 -4.33 1.63
CA ALA A 5 4.86 -2.89 1.87
C ALA A 5 4.31 -2.67 3.29
N VAL A 6 4.90 -1.73 4.04
CA VAL A 6 4.48 -1.36 5.39
C VAL A 6 4.49 0.14 5.52
N VAL A 7 3.40 0.69 6.07
CA VAL A 7 3.30 2.10 6.46
C VAL A 7 3.50 2.21 7.96
N ARG A 8 4.28 3.19 8.41
CA ARG A 8 4.48 3.54 9.82
C ARG A 8 4.18 5.01 10.04
N ASN A 9 3.49 5.33 11.13
CA ASN A 9 3.39 6.70 11.61
C ASN A 9 4.70 7.09 12.32
N LEU A 10 5.07 8.37 12.24
CA LEU A 10 6.18 8.92 13.02
C LEU A 10 5.61 9.66 14.24
N PRO A 11 5.73 9.11 15.46
CA PRO A 11 5.11 9.71 16.66
C PRO A 11 5.59 11.15 16.93
N ASP A 12 6.87 11.41 16.64
CA ASP A 12 7.50 12.72 16.85
C ASP A 12 7.09 13.75 15.79
N TYR A 13 6.48 13.31 14.68
CA TYR A 13 6.07 14.15 13.56
C TYR A 13 4.63 13.82 13.13
N PRO A 14 3.62 14.34 13.85
CA PRO A 14 2.21 14.10 13.53
C PRO A 14 1.88 14.50 12.09
N GLY A 15 1.16 13.63 11.37
CA GLY A 15 0.81 13.84 9.96
C GLY A 15 1.90 13.42 8.95
N ILE A 16 3.04 12.93 9.44
CA ILE A 16 4.10 12.33 8.62
C ILE A 16 4.12 10.82 8.78
N TYR A 17 4.23 10.13 7.65
CA TYR A 17 4.25 8.69 7.53
C TYR A 17 5.47 8.23 6.76
N THR A 18 5.89 6.99 6.99
CA THR A 18 6.90 6.34 6.16
C THR A 18 6.34 5.08 5.54
N LEU A 19 6.44 4.99 4.22
CA LEU A 19 6.19 3.78 3.46
C LEU A 19 7.53 3.08 3.22
N GLN A 20 7.64 1.84 3.68
CA GLN A 20 8.74 0.95 3.35
C GLN A 20 8.24 -0.15 2.42
N VAL A 21 8.92 -0.34 1.29
CA VAL A 21 8.64 -1.40 0.32
C VAL A 21 9.89 -2.23 0.10
N ASP A 22 9.79 -3.51 0.42
CA ASP A 22 10.86 -4.50 0.27
C ASP A 22 10.47 -5.48 -0.86
N GLY A 23 11.20 -5.43 -1.97
CA GLY A 23 10.98 -6.24 -3.17
C GLY A 23 11.97 -7.39 -3.36
N GLY A 24 12.82 -7.66 -2.36
CA GLY A 24 13.90 -8.65 -2.43
C GLY A 24 15.23 -8.01 -2.78
N ASP A 25 15.41 -7.60 -4.05
CA ASP A 25 16.65 -6.96 -4.51
C ASP A 25 16.67 -5.44 -4.28
N VAL A 26 15.49 -4.85 -4.06
CA VAL A 26 15.30 -3.42 -3.90
C VAL A 26 14.47 -3.15 -2.66
N SER A 27 14.94 -2.23 -1.82
CA SER A 27 14.21 -1.66 -0.68
C SER A 27 14.07 -0.16 -0.90
N VAL A 28 12.84 0.36 -0.79
CA VAL A 28 12.53 1.78 -0.94
C VAL A 28 11.87 2.28 0.35
N ARG A 29 12.28 3.47 0.80
CA ARG A 29 11.63 4.19 1.89
C ARG A 29 11.20 5.57 1.40
N VAL A 30 9.92 5.88 1.55
CA VAL A 30 9.33 7.16 1.14
C VAL A 30 8.66 7.80 2.33
N VAL A 31 8.86 9.10 2.50
CA VAL A 31 8.12 9.91 3.46
C VAL A 31 6.86 10.42 2.79
N LEU A 32 5.72 10.26 3.47
CA LEU A 32 4.40 10.65 2.98
C LEU A 32 3.75 11.60 3.98
N THR A 33 2.97 12.52 3.46
CA THR A 33 2.08 13.42 4.21
C THR A 33 0.70 12.78 4.42
N GLN A 34 -0.12 13.40 5.27
CA GLN A 34 -1.50 12.96 5.53
C GLN A 34 -2.36 12.83 4.24
N PRO A 35 -2.40 13.80 3.32
CA PRO A 35 -3.19 13.64 2.10
C PRO A 35 -2.69 12.51 1.20
N GLU A 36 -1.37 12.32 1.12
CA GLU A 36 -0.76 11.28 0.30
C GLU A 36 -1.06 9.88 0.84
N ILE A 37 -1.08 9.70 2.17
CA ILE A 37 -1.45 8.41 2.76
C ILE A 37 -2.93 8.08 2.57
N GLU A 38 -3.80 9.09 2.62
CA GLU A 38 -5.23 8.92 2.34
C GLU A 38 -5.47 8.54 0.88
N ALA A 39 -4.78 9.20 -0.05
CA ALA A 39 -4.80 8.84 -1.46
C ALA A 39 -4.29 7.41 -1.71
N LEU A 40 -3.19 7.01 -1.05
CA LEU A 40 -2.65 5.66 -1.15
C LEU A 40 -3.64 4.62 -0.61
N ARG A 41 -4.31 4.91 0.51
CA ARG A 41 -5.34 4.04 1.09
C ARG A 41 -6.52 3.85 0.13
N ALA A 42 -7.01 4.93 -0.48
CA ALA A 42 -8.10 4.86 -1.46
C ALA A 42 -7.70 3.99 -2.65
N SER A 43 -6.53 4.27 -3.24
CA SER A 43 -6.00 3.49 -4.37
C SER A 43 -5.82 2.01 -4.05
N ALA A 44 -5.28 1.67 -2.89
CA ALA A 44 -5.13 0.28 -2.45
C ALA A 44 -6.48 -0.43 -2.29
N THR A 45 -7.49 0.29 -1.78
CA THR A 45 -8.85 -0.24 -1.62
C THR A 45 -9.47 -0.58 -2.98
N ASP A 46 -9.35 0.32 -3.95
CA ASP A 46 -9.86 0.12 -5.31
C ASP A 46 -9.16 -1.04 -6.03
N ALA A 47 -7.84 -1.16 -5.85
CA ALA A 47 -7.06 -2.27 -6.39
C ALA A 47 -7.52 -3.62 -5.80
N MET A 48 -7.76 -3.68 -4.48
CA MET A 48 -8.28 -4.88 -3.83
C MET A 48 -9.69 -5.24 -4.31
N ALA A 49 -10.56 -4.25 -4.52
CA ALA A 49 -11.90 -4.47 -5.07
C ALA A 49 -11.83 -5.07 -6.49
N THR A 50 -10.97 -4.52 -7.35
CA THR A 50 -10.74 -5.04 -8.71
C THR A 50 -10.28 -6.50 -8.67
N VAL A 51 -9.26 -6.81 -7.86
CA VAL A 51 -8.76 -8.18 -7.71
C VAL A 51 -9.85 -9.12 -7.17
N ALA A 52 -10.69 -8.68 -6.25
CA ALA A 52 -11.80 -9.48 -5.74
C ALA A 52 -12.82 -9.83 -6.84
N VAL A 53 -13.17 -8.85 -7.70
CA VAL A 53 -14.06 -9.06 -8.84
C VAL A 53 -13.46 -10.03 -9.85
N GLU A 54 -12.18 -9.86 -10.21
CA GLU A 54 -11.48 -10.77 -11.12
C GLU A 54 -11.44 -12.20 -10.58
N ARG A 55 -11.12 -12.37 -9.29
CA ARG A 55 -11.12 -13.68 -8.63
C ARG A 55 -12.50 -14.32 -8.66
N ARG A 56 -13.58 -13.55 -8.49
CA ARG A 56 -14.95 -14.05 -8.59
C ARG A 56 -15.28 -14.50 -10.00
N ARG A 57 -14.92 -13.72 -11.03
CA ARG A 57 -15.11 -14.09 -12.44
C ARG A 57 -14.41 -15.40 -12.79
N ARG A 58 -13.16 -15.58 -12.36
CA ARG A 58 -12.38 -16.82 -12.60
C ARG A 58 -12.94 -18.08 -11.91
N ARG A 59 -13.79 -17.94 -10.89
CA ARG A 59 -14.45 -19.07 -10.22
C ARG A 59 -15.78 -19.46 -10.86
N GLN A 60 -16.34 -18.60 -11.70
CA GLN A 60 -17.63 -18.79 -12.38
C GLN A 60 -17.47 -19.22 -13.84
N ALA A 61 -16.25 -19.20 -14.36
CA ALA A 61 -15.85 -19.74 -15.66
C ALA A 61 -15.18 -21.11 -15.45
#